data_AF-L8DAL6-F1
#
_entry.id   AF-L8DAL6-F1
#
_cell.length_a   1.000
_cell.length_b   1.000
_cell.length_c   1.000
_cell.angle_alpha   90.00
_cell.angle_beta   90.00
_cell.angle_gamma   90.00
#
_symmetry.space_group_name_H-M   'P 1'
#
loop_
_entity.id
_entity.type
_entity.pdbx_description
1 polymer ?
#
loop_
_entity_poly.entity_id
_entity_poly.type
_entity_poly.pdbx_seq_one_letter_code
_entity_poly.pdbx_strand_id
1 'polypeptide(L)'
;IEHNRGHHVRVATPEDPASSKFGESFWAFLPRSVWGSLKSSWELEKARMERLGKSTWSIHNDVLNAWLMSVVLYGVLIAVFGPIVLPFLIIQAIYGFSLLETVNYLEHYGLQRQKKDNGRYERCTPEHSWNSDHIVTNIFLYHLQRHSDHHANPTRRYQTLRSMDGAPNLPSGYASMISLAYFPPVWRKVMDHRVLDHYDGDITRVNIAPSKRKKILAAYGAE
;
A
#
# COMPACT_ATOMS: atom_id res chain seq x y z
N ILE A 1 -3.14 -9.53 -7.75
CA ILE A 1 -2.49 -9.13 -9.01
C ILE A 1 -1.74 -7.83 -8.81
N GLU A 2 -2.45 -6.76 -8.45
CA GLU A 2 -1.89 -5.45 -8.13
C GLU A 2 -0.67 -5.55 -7.22
N HIS A 3 -0.84 -6.08 -6.01
CA HIS A 3 0.23 -6.09 -5.01
C HIS A 3 1.52 -6.72 -5.56
N ASN A 4 1.40 -7.94 -6.10
CA ASN A 4 2.53 -8.74 -6.57
C ASN A 4 3.21 -8.21 -7.86
N ARG A 5 2.43 -7.71 -8.82
CA ARG A 5 2.91 -7.37 -10.17
C ARG A 5 2.94 -5.86 -10.46
N GLY A 6 2.29 -5.08 -9.61
CA GLY A 6 2.15 -3.63 -9.69
C GLY A 6 2.90 -2.96 -8.55
N HIS A 7 2.31 -2.97 -7.35
CA HIS A 7 2.85 -2.32 -6.17
C HIS A 7 4.28 -2.76 -5.86
N HIS A 8 4.63 -4.05 -5.75
CA HIS A 8 6.03 -4.47 -5.51
C HIS A 8 7.04 -3.92 -6.54
N VAL A 9 6.61 -3.69 -7.79
CA VAL A 9 7.47 -3.15 -8.84
C VAL A 9 7.65 -1.63 -8.69
N ARG A 10 6.59 -0.94 -8.29
CA ARG A 10 6.51 0.53 -8.23
C ARG A 10 6.52 1.11 -6.81
N VAL A 11 6.64 0.28 -5.78
CA VAL A 11 6.59 0.70 -4.37
C VAL A 11 7.54 1.85 -4.12
N ALA A 12 7.09 2.83 -3.35
CA ALA A 12 7.76 4.10 -3.08
C ALA A 12 8.10 4.89 -4.35
N THR A 13 7.35 4.76 -5.44
CA THR A 13 7.42 5.68 -6.58
C THR A 13 6.13 6.50 -6.72
N PRO A 14 6.17 7.70 -7.33
CA PRO A 14 4.99 8.52 -7.57
C PRO A 14 3.87 7.82 -8.36
N GLU A 15 4.21 6.84 -9.20
CA GLU A 15 3.28 6.08 -10.04
C GLU A 15 2.56 4.94 -9.29
N ASP A 16 3.00 4.61 -8.07
CA ASP A 16 2.35 3.58 -7.27
C ASP A 16 1.12 4.11 -6.53
N PRO A 17 -0.08 3.56 -6.81
CA PRO A 17 -1.28 3.97 -6.10
C PRO A 17 -1.24 3.65 -4.60
N ALA A 18 -0.57 2.56 -4.20
CA ALA A 18 -0.51 2.11 -2.81
C ALA A 18 0.59 2.77 -1.98
N SER A 19 1.44 3.62 -2.58
CA SER A 19 2.39 4.46 -1.84
C SER A 19 1.70 5.75 -1.37
N SER A 20 1.61 5.93 -0.06
CA SER A 20 1.02 7.11 0.56
C SER A 20 2.01 8.27 0.60
N LYS A 21 1.48 9.49 0.44
CA LYS A 21 2.32 10.67 0.27
C LYS A 21 2.40 11.50 1.55
N PHE A 22 3.54 12.13 1.78
CA PHE A 22 3.73 13.09 2.85
C PHE A 22 2.71 14.23 2.76
N GLY A 23 2.02 14.49 3.86
CA GLY A 23 0.91 15.44 3.93
C GLY A 23 -0.42 14.95 3.33
N GLU A 24 -0.49 13.76 2.75
CA GLU A 24 -1.75 13.11 2.38
C GLU A 24 -2.47 12.61 3.63
N SER A 25 -3.80 12.67 3.65
CA SER A 25 -4.60 12.01 4.69
C SER A 25 -5.00 10.62 4.24
N PHE A 26 -5.23 9.70 5.18
CA PHE A 26 -5.77 8.38 4.86
C PHE A 26 -7.05 8.47 4.00
N TRP A 27 -7.95 9.42 4.30
CA TRP A 27 -9.20 9.60 3.57
C TRP A 27 -9.02 10.09 2.12
N ALA A 28 -7.92 10.79 1.81
CA ALA A 28 -7.57 11.16 0.44
C ALA A 28 -6.83 10.02 -0.28
N PHE A 29 -6.00 9.29 0.47
CA PHE A 29 -5.27 8.12 0.00
C PHE A 29 -6.20 6.98 -0.41
N LEU A 30 -7.18 6.63 0.43
CA LEU A 30 -8.03 5.45 0.27
C LEU A 30 -8.69 5.36 -1.12
N PRO A 31 -9.49 6.34 -1.58
CA PRO A 31 -10.11 6.26 -2.90
C PRO A 31 -9.08 6.28 -4.03
N ARG A 32 -7.95 7.01 -3.87
CA ARG A 32 -6.86 7.06 -4.86
C ARG A 32 -6.19 5.70 -5.02
N SER A 33 -5.89 5.05 -3.90
CA SER A 33 -5.25 3.73 -3.89
C SER A 33 -6.20 2.69 -4.46
N VAL A 34 -7.44 2.61 -3.97
CA VAL A 34 -8.43 1.62 -4.43
C VAL A 34 -8.67 1.72 -5.94
N TRP A 35 -8.96 2.92 -6.45
CA TRP A 35 -9.23 3.09 -7.88
C TRP A 35 -7.97 2.87 -8.73
N GLY A 36 -6.83 3.36 -8.28
CA GLY A 36 -5.54 3.16 -8.95
C GLY A 36 -5.15 1.67 -9.01
N SER A 37 -5.40 0.94 -7.93
CA SER A 37 -5.13 -0.50 -7.80
C SER A 37 -6.02 -1.35 -8.68
N LEU A 38 -7.31 -0.99 -8.81
CA LEU A 38 -8.23 -1.62 -9.76
C LEU A 38 -7.79 -1.38 -11.21
N LYS A 39 -7.48 -0.13 -11.56
CA LYS A 39 -6.99 0.22 -12.90
C LYS A 39 -5.68 -0.50 -13.22
N SER A 40 -4.71 -0.48 -12.31
CA SER A 40 -3.43 -1.15 -12.52
C SER A 40 -3.59 -2.66 -12.64
N SER A 41 -4.45 -3.29 -11.85
CA SER A 41 -4.75 -4.73 -11.98
C SER A 41 -5.26 -5.07 -13.36
N TRP A 42 -6.20 -4.27 -13.87
CA TRP A 42 -6.77 -4.47 -15.20
C TRP A 42 -5.74 -4.29 -16.31
N GLU A 43 -4.92 -3.25 -16.24
CA GLU A 43 -3.86 -2.99 -17.23
C GLU A 43 -2.79 -4.09 -17.26
N LEU A 44 -2.34 -4.54 -16.09
CA LEU A 44 -1.37 -5.64 -15.96
C LEU A 44 -1.92 -6.94 -16.55
N GLU A 45 -3.19 -7.22 -16.29
CA GLU A 45 -3.83 -8.44 -16.72
C GLU A 45 -4.17 -8.41 -18.22
N LYS A 46 -4.59 -7.25 -18.74
CA LYS A 46 -4.73 -7.00 -20.16
C LYS A 46 -3.42 -7.25 -20.90
N ALA A 47 -2.32 -6.67 -20.43
CA ALA A 47 -1.00 -6.87 -21.03
C ALA A 47 -0.52 -8.34 -20.93
N ARG A 48 -0.94 -9.09 -19.91
CA ARG A 48 -0.69 -10.54 -19.83
C ARG A 48 -1.48 -11.30 -20.89
N MET A 49 -2.77 -11.01 -21.04
CA MET A 49 -3.64 -11.67 -22.02
C MET A 49 -3.19 -11.42 -23.46
N GLU A 50 -2.80 -10.17 -23.78
CA GLU A 50 -2.24 -9.81 -25.09
C GLU A 50 -0.97 -10.60 -25.41
N ARG A 51 -0.03 -10.74 -24.45
CA ARG A 51 1.18 -11.56 -24.63
C ARG A 51 0.89 -13.04 -24.81
N LEU A 52 -0.24 -13.53 -24.30
CA LEU A 52 -0.70 -14.91 -24.48
C LEU A 52 -1.55 -15.10 -25.75
N GLY A 53 -1.78 -14.05 -26.53
CA GLY A 53 -2.67 -14.10 -27.70
C GLY A 53 -4.13 -14.40 -27.35
N LYS A 54 -4.56 -14.10 -26.12
CA LYS A 54 -5.92 -14.34 -25.63
C LYS A 54 -6.70 -13.03 -25.50
N SER A 55 -8.03 -13.11 -25.64
CA SER A 55 -8.92 -12.00 -25.31
C SER A 55 -8.80 -11.61 -23.84
N THR A 56 -8.84 -10.31 -23.56
CA THR A 56 -8.92 -9.78 -22.19
C THR A 56 -10.20 -10.21 -21.48
N TRP A 57 -11.26 -10.47 -22.24
CA TRP A 57 -12.55 -10.97 -21.77
C TRP A 57 -12.60 -12.50 -21.84
N SER A 58 -11.68 -13.14 -21.12
CA SER A 58 -11.58 -14.60 -21.04
C SER A 58 -11.61 -15.05 -19.59
N ILE A 59 -12.06 -16.29 -19.34
CA ILE A 59 -12.00 -16.91 -18.00
C ILE A 59 -10.56 -17.10 -17.48
N HIS A 60 -9.57 -17.02 -18.39
CA HIS A 60 -8.15 -17.03 -18.08
C HIS A 60 -7.65 -15.68 -17.52
N ASN A 61 -8.47 -14.64 -17.57
CA ASN A 61 -8.16 -13.36 -16.95
C ASN A 61 -8.37 -13.48 -15.44
N ASP A 62 -7.31 -13.36 -14.66
CA ASP A 62 -7.36 -13.58 -13.21
C ASP A 62 -8.24 -12.53 -12.50
N VAL A 63 -8.39 -11.31 -13.04
CA VAL A 63 -9.30 -10.29 -12.49
C VAL A 63 -10.74 -10.73 -12.65
N LEU A 64 -11.13 -11.14 -13.86
CA LEU A 64 -12.50 -11.61 -14.13
C LEU A 64 -12.82 -12.88 -13.37
N ASN A 65 -11.86 -13.79 -13.26
CA ASN A 65 -11.99 -15.02 -12.49
C ASN A 65 -12.24 -14.70 -11.00
N ALA A 66 -11.45 -13.81 -10.40
CA ALA A 66 -11.63 -13.38 -9.02
C ALA A 66 -13.00 -12.72 -8.78
N TRP A 67 -13.46 -11.85 -9.69
CA TRP A 67 -14.79 -11.23 -9.59
C TRP A 67 -15.92 -12.27 -9.68
N LEU A 68 -15.80 -13.23 -10.60
CA LEU A 68 -16.76 -14.33 -10.73
C LEU A 68 -16.81 -15.18 -9.47
N MET A 69 -15.65 -15.54 -8.90
CA MET A 69 -15.57 -16.28 -7.63
C MET A 69 -16.28 -15.53 -6.50
N SER A 70 -16.09 -14.21 -6.39
CA SER A 70 -16.77 -13.38 -5.40
C SER A 70 -18.29 -13.37 -5.60
N VAL A 71 -18.75 -13.22 -6.85
CA VAL A 71 -20.20 -13.26 -7.18
C VAL A 71 -20.80 -14.62 -6.81
N VAL A 72 -20.12 -15.72 -7.14
CA VAL A 72 -20.58 -17.07 -6.79
C VAL A 72 -20.64 -17.25 -5.27
N LEU A 73 -19.58 -16.88 -4.55
CA LEU A 73 -19.54 -16.96 -3.10
C LEU A 73 -20.67 -16.15 -2.46
N TYR A 74 -20.85 -14.90 -2.88
CA TYR A 74 -21.88 -14.02 -2.33
C TYR A 74 -23.28 -14.52 -2.68
N GLY A 75 -23.47 -15.02 -3.91
CA GLY A 75 -24.71 -15.64 -4.35
C GLY A 75 -25.09 -16.86 -3.52
N VAL A 76 -24.11 -17.73 -3.20
CA VAL A 76 -24.32 -18.88 -2.30
C VAL A 76 -24.71 -18.42 -0.90
N LEU A 77 -24.01 -17.43 -0.33
CA LEU A 77 -24.33 -16.92 1.01
C LEU A 77 -25.73 -16.30 1.05
N ILE A 78 -26.12 -15.53 0.03
CA ILE A 78 -27.46 -14.95 -0.08
C ILE A 78 -28.52 -16.05 -0.26
N ALA A 79 -28.24 -17.10 -1.05
CA ALA A 79 -29.17 -18.21 -1.24
C ALA A 79 -29.41 -19.02 0.05
N VAL A 80 -28.36 -19.21 0.86
CA VAL A 80 -28.44 -19.99 2.12
C VAL A 80 -29.04 -19.19 3.26
N PHE A 81 -28.61 -17.93 3.43
CA PHE A 81 -28.97 -17.11 4.59
C PHE A 81 -30.03 -16.04 4.30
N GLY A 82 -30.47 -15.93 3.04
CA GLY A 82 -31.42 -14.92 2.59
C GLY A 82 -30.79 -13.54 2.37
N PRO A 83 -31.56 -12.56 1.85
CA PRO A 83 -31.04 -11.23 1.54
C PRO A 83 -30.59 -10.42 2.78
N ILE A 84 -30.92 -10.86 3.99
CA ILE A 84 -30.51 -10.20 5.23
C ILE A 84 -28.99 -10.12 5.41
N VAL A 85 -28.21 -11.02 4.79
CA VAL A 85 -26.75 -10.99 4.86
C VAL A 85 -26.12 -9.93 3.96
N LEU A 86 -26.86 -9.38 2.98
CA LEU A 86 -26.33 -8.43 2.01
C LEU A 86 -25.64 -7.19 2.63
N PRO A 87 -26.24 -6.48 3.62
CA PRO A 87 -25.55 -5.36 4.27
C PRO A 87 -24.25 -5.79 4.96
N PHE A 88 -24.23 -6.97 5.60
CA PHE A 88 -23.04 -7.49 6.25
C PHE A 88 -21.94 -7.78 5.22
N LEU A 89 -22.29 -8.37 4.07
CA LEU A 89 -21.34 -8.67 2.99
C LEU A 89 -20.72 -7.40 2.37
N ILE A 90 -21.52 -6.33 2.26
CA ILE A 90 -21.03 -5.06 1.75
C ILE A 90 -20.10 -4.40 2.77
N ILE A 91 -20.52 -4.34 4.04
CA ILE A 91 -19.74 -3.72 5.12
C ILE A 91 -18.41 -4.47 5.30
N GLN A 92 -18.42 -5.79 5.33
CA GLN A 92 -17.19 -6.59 5.43
C GLN A 92 -16.28 -6.37 4.23
N ALA A 93 -16.81 -6.26 3.01
CA ALA A 93 -15.97 -6.04 1.83
C ALA A 93 -15.26 -4.70 1.91
N ILE A 94 -16.03 -3.65 2.24
CA ILE A 94 -15.51 -2.28 2.39
C ILE A 94 -14.48 -2.21 3.50
N TYR A 95 -14.80 -2.76 4.67
CA TYR A 95 -13.89 -2.79 5.80
C TYR A 95 -12.62 -3.58 5.49
N GLY A 96 -12.76 -4.74 4.83
CA GLY A 96 -11.65 -5.63 4.49
C GLY A 96 -10.61 -4.96 3.60
N PHE A 97 -11.03 -4.35 2.48
CA PHE A 97 -10.05 -3.64 1.63
C PHE A 97 -9.55 -2.35 2.31
N SER A 98 -10.39 -1.65 3.08
CA SER A 98 -9.96 -0.42 3.77
C SER A 98 -8.89 -0.71 4.82
N LEU A 99 -8.98 -1.84 5.51
CA LEU A 99 -7.97 -2.29 6.46
C LEU A 99 -6.63 -2.57 5.76
N LEU A 100 -6.67 -3.27 4.62
CA LEU A 100 -5.47 -3.51 3.79
C LEU A 100 -4.85 -2.19 3.32
N GLU A 101 -5.67 -1.26 2.84
CA GLU A 101 -5.19 0.06 2.40
C GLU A 101 -4.64 0.90 3.55
N THR A 102 -5.15 0.72 4.77
CA THR A 102 -4.58 1.41 5.94
C THR A 102 -3.18 0.91 6.24
N VAL A 103 -2.93 -0.39 6.05
CA VAL A 103 -1.60 -1.01 6.17
C VAL A 103 -0.65 -0.46 5.08
N ASN A 104 -1.07 -0.43 3.82
CA ASN A 104 -0.29 0.23 2.76
C ASN A 104 0.02 1.70 3.11
N TYR A 105 -0.98 2.42 3.62
CA TYR A 105 -0.84 3.83 3.97
C TYR A 105 0.22 4.07 5.04
N LEU A 106 0.24 3.27 6.11
CA LEU A 106 1.24 3.43 7.16
C LEU A 106 2.62 2.93 6.74
N GLU A 107 2.71 1.85 5.97
CA GLU A 107 3.96 1.23 5.53
C GLU A 107 4.73 2.06 4.51
N HIS A 108 4.05 2.89 3.73
CA HIS A 108 4.68 3.65 2.65
C HIS A 108 4.61 5.16 2.86
N TYR A 109 4.25 5.61 4.07
CA TYR A 109 4.02 7.03 4.34
C TYR A 109 5.25 7.90 4.07
N GLY A 110 5.16 8.71 3.02
CA GLY A 110 6.15 9.74 2.69
C GLY A 110 7.46 9.22 2.10
N LEU A 111 7.63 7.91 1.97
CA LEU A 111 8.85 7.29 1.47
C LEU A 111 8.89 7.33 -0.06
N GLN A 112 10.06 7.63 -0.61
CA GLN A 112 10.30 7.73 -2.05
C GLN A 112 11.64 7.12 -2.47
N ARG A 113 11.60 6.31 -3.53
CA ARG A 113 12.74 5.92 -4.34
C ARG A 113 13.19 7.09 -5.18
N GLN A 114 14.49 7.32 -5.19
CA GLN A 114 15.11 8.36 -6.01
C GLN A 114 15.30 7.88 -7.45
N LYS A 115 15.19 8.83 -8.40
CA LYS A 115 15.54 8.59 -9.80
C LYS A 115 17.04 8.75 -9.97
N LYS A 116 17.66 7.80 -10.65
CA LYS A 116 19.05 7.87 -11.09
C LYS A 116 19.14 8.74 -12.36
N ASP A 117 20.35 9.15 -12.70
CA ASP A 117 20.65 9.96 -13.91
C ASP A 117 20.17 9.31 -15.21
N ASN A 118 20.05 7.99 -15.23
CA ASN A 118 19.51 7.22 -16.36
C ASN A 118 17.98 7.20 -16.44
N GLY A 119 17.29 7.97 -15.59
CA GLY A 119 15.83 8.07 -15.53
C GLY A 119 15.11 6.91 -14.84
N ARG A 120 15.82 5.86 -14.40
CA ARG A 120 15.24 4.72 -13.68
C ARG A 120 15.26 4.98 -12.17
N TYR A 121 14.24 4.50 -11.48
CA TYR A 121 14.23 4.46 -10.02
C TYR A 121 15.31 3.51 -9.50
N GLU A 122 15.91 3.84 -8.36
CA GLU A 122 16.76 2.92 -7.61
C GLU A 122 16.04 1.64 -7.22
N ARG A 123 16.77 0.58 -6.86
CA ARG A 123 16.12 -0.68 -6.46
C ARG A 123 15.34 -0.45 -5.16
N CYS A 124 14.19 -1.10 -5.00
CA CYS A 124 13.52 -1.14 -3.70
C CYS A 124 14.46 -1.78 -2.65
N THR A 125 14.63 -1.08 -1.54
CA THR A 125 15.43 -1.45 -0.37
C THR A 125 14.56 -1.30 0.88
N PRO A 126 15.00 -1.80 2.05
CA PRO A 126 14.23 -1.68 3.29
C PRO A 126 13.90 -0.26 3.73
N GLU A 127 14.65 0.73 3.25
CA GLU A 127 14.42 2.17 3.50
C GLU A 127 13.11 2.66 2.88
N HIS A 128 12.56 1.92 1.91
CA HIS A 128 11.36 2.33 1.15
C HIS A 128 10.05 1.84 1.76
N SER A 129 10.09 1.32 2.99
CA SER A 129 8.91 0.97 3.76
C SER A 129 9.18 1.02 5.26
N TRP A 130 8.15 1.35 6.03
CA TRP A 130 8.16 1.30 7.48
C TRP A 130 7.96 -0.15 7.98
N ASN A 131 8.82 -0.59 8.89
CA ASN A 131 8.63 -1.85 9.64
C ASN A 131 7.83 -1.63 10.92
N SER A 132 7.32 -2.71 11.51
CA SER A 132 6.90 -2.72 12.92
C SER A 132 7.60 -3.90 13.61
N ASP A 133 8.22 -3.70 14.77
CA ASP A 133 8.94 -4.80 15.45
C ASP A 133 8.18 -5.28 16.71
N HIS A 134 6.86 -5.06 16.79
CA HIS A 134 6.05 -5.37 17.96
C HIS A 134 5.46 -6.81 17.96
N ILE A 135 6.04 -7.65 18.82
CA ILE A 135 5.77 -9.10 19.00
C ILE A 135 4.28 -9.47 19.08
N VAL A 136 3.44 -8.74 19.83
CA VAL A 136 2.02 -9.11 20.02
C VAL A 136 1.24 -9.04 18.71
N THR A 137 1.51 -8.02 17.91
CA THR A 137 0.85 -7.85 16.62
C THR A 137 1.45 -8.78 15.55
N ASN A 138 2.70 -9.26 15.73
CA ASN A 138 3.33 -10.25 14.84
C ASN A 138 2.62 -11.60 14.88
N ILE A 139 2.04 -11.98 16.02
CA ILE A 139 1.30 -13.24 16.14
C ILE A 139 -0.08 -13.15 15.47
N PHE A 140 -0.79 -12.02 15.62
CA PHE A 140 -2.15 -11.85 15.09
C PHE A 140 -2.21 -11.48 13.60
N LEU A 141 -1.24 -10.71 13.10
CA LEU A 141 -1.16 -10.34 11.68
C LEU A 141 -0.14 -11.22 10.93
N TYR A 142 0.11 -12.41 11.45
CA TYR A 142 0.99 -13.42 10.89
C TYR A 142 2.49 -13.05 10.74
N HIS A 143 2.98 -11.87 11.10
CA HIS A 143 4.31 -11.28 10.79
C HIS A 143 4.30 -10.30 9.60
N LEU A 144 3.15 -9.67 9.30
CA LEU A 144 3.05 -8.61 8.28
C LEU A 144 4.08 -7.48 8.50
N GLN A 145 4.57 -7.35 9.73
CA GLN A 145 5.40 -6.25 10.17
C GLN A 145 6.82 -6.18 9.63
N ARG A 146 7.33 -7.29 9.06
CA ARG A 146 8.65 -7.33 8.38
C ARG A 146 8.51 -6.92 6.91
N HIS A 147 7.71 -5.89 6.68
CA HIS A 147 7.28 -5.44 5.37
C HIS A 147 8.46 -5.00 4.50
N SER A 148 9.47 -4.40 5.11
CA SER A 148 10.66 -3.93 4.40
C SER A 148 11.49 -5.05 3.79
N ASP A 149 11.63 -6.19 4.46
CA ASP A 149 12.28 -7.35 3.85
C ASP A 149 11.37 -8.04 2.82
N HIS A 150 10.05 -8.02 3.02
CA HIS A 150 9.10 -8.54 2.03
C HIS A 150 9.19 -7.76 0.72
N HIS A 151 9.26 -6.43 0.77
CA HIS A 151 9.39 -5.59 -0.41
C HIS A 151 10.78 -5.66 -1.05
N ALA A 152 11.85 -5.73 -0.25
CA ALA A 152 13.20 -5.87 -0.75
C ALA A 152 13.48 -7.26 -1.38
N ASN A 153 12.86 -8.31 -0.82
CA ASN A 153 13.07 -9.72 -1.18
C ASN A 153 11.72 -10.48 -1.31
N PRO A 154 10.88 -10.16 -2.32
CA PRO A 154 9.51 -10.70 -2.42
C PRO A 154 9.41 -12.22 -2.62
N THR A 155 10.52 -12.88 -3.00
CA THR A 155 10.59 -14.34 -3.13
C THR A 155 10.94 -15.06 -1.83
N ARG A 156 11.33 -14.33 -0.77
CA ARG A 156 11.65 -14.91 0.53
C ARG A 156 10.39 -15.43 1.20
N ARG A 157 10.48 -16.62 1.79
CA ARG A 157 9.36 -17.22 2.54
C ARG A 157 9.06 -16.35 3.76
N TYR A 158 7.77 -16.15 3.99
CA TYR A 158 7.26 -15.25 5.00
C TYR A 158 7.77 -15.54 6.43
N GLN A 159 7.95 -16.83 6.79
CA GLN A 159 8.49 -17.22 8.11
C GLN A 159 9.96 -16.82 8.33
N THR A 160 10.66 -16.44 7.27
CA THR A 160 12.10 -16.14 7.28
C THR A 160 12.40 -14.66 7.04
N LEU A 161 11.37 -13.82 6.95
CA LEU A 161 11.54 -12.37 6.82
C LEU A 161 12.36 -11.84 8.01
N ARG A 162 13.14 -10.77 7.84
CA ARG A 162 14.00 -10.20 8.88
C ARG A 162 13.73 -8.71 9.06
N SER A 163 13.98 -8.19 10.26
CA SER A 163 14.24 -6.75 10.40
C SER A 163 15.65 -6.49 9.85
N MET A 164 15.81 -5.44 9.05
CA MET A 164 17.08 -5.11 8.38
C MET A 164 17.53 -3.72 8.80
N ASP A 165 18.84 -3.55 9.02
CA ASP A 165 19.44 -2.26 9.34
C ASP A 165 19.12 -1.24 8.23
N GLY A 166 18.73 -0.03 8.62
CA GLY A 166 18.33 1.07 7.72
C GLY A 166 16.82 1.16 7.44
N ALA A 167 16.02 0.15 7.78
CA ALA A 167 14.57 0.25 7.64
C ALA A 167 13.98 1.22 8.68
N PRO A 168 13.19 2.23 8.28
CA PRO A 168 12.48 3.06 9.24
C PRO A 168 11.42 2.23 9.98
N ASN A 169 11.19 2.54 11.26
CA ASN A 169 10.27 1.78 12.12
C ASN A 169 9.10 2.62 12.59
N LEU A 170 7.89 2.04 12.56
CA LEU A 170 6.71 2.63 13.16
C LEU A 170 6.91 2.73 14.68
N PRO A 171 6.43 3.81 15.32
CA PRO A 171 6.61 4.02 16.76
C PRO A 171 5.71 3.13 17.64
N SER A 172 4.81 2.34 17.03
CA SER A 172 3.90 1.44 17.73
C SER A 172 3.46 0.30 16.83
N GLY A 173 2.70 -0.66 17.37
CA GLY A 173 2.12 -1.77 16.61
C GLY A 173 1.01 -1.31 15.67
N TYR A 174 0.68 -2.13 14.65
CA TYR A 174 -0.34 -1.78 13.66
C TYR A 174 -1.68 -1.37 14.26
N ALA A 175 -2.15 -2.01 15.33
CA ALA A 175 -3.45 -1.66 15.93
C ALA A 175 -3.51 -0.17 16.31
N SER A 176 -2.49 0.32 17.02
CA SER A 176 -2.38 1.72 17.39
C SER A 176 -2.18 2.62 16.16
N MET A 177 -1.30 2.22 15.23
CA MET A 177 -0.99 3.04 14.05
C MET A 177 -2.18 3.16 13.09
N ILE A 178 -2.97 2.10 12.92
CA ILE A 178 -4.23 2.10 12.16
C ILE A 178 -5.21 3.10 12.76
N SER A 179 -5.40 3.06 14.09
CA SER A 179 -6.25 4.04 14.77
C SER A 179 -5.76 5.47 14.54
N LEU A 180 -4.45 5.72 14.63
CA LEU A 180 -3.89 7.05 14.36
C LEU A 180 -4.09 7.51 12.91
N ALA A 181 -3.96 6.61 11.93
CA ALA A 181 -4.10 6.93 10.51
C ALA A 181 -5.50 7.49 10.17
N TYR A 182 -6.54 7.02 10.87
CA TYR A 182 -7.91 7.52 10.72
C TYR A 182 -8.11 8.95 11.26
N PHE A 183 -7.17 9.46 12.05
CA PHE A 183 -7.17 10.84 12.58
C PHE A 183 -5.97 11.64 12.03
N PRO A 184 -6.07 12.25 10.82
CA PRO A 184 -4.93 12.84 10.13
C PRO A 184 -4.10 13.88 10.90
N PRO A 185 -4.67 14.75 11.76
CA PRO A 185 -3.86 15.67 12.57
C PRO A 185 -2.93 14.94 13.55
N VAL A 186 -3.40 13.85 14.17
CA VAL A 186 -2.62 13.07 15.12
C VAL A 186 -1.58 12.24 14.37
N TRP A 187 -1.98 11.60 13.27
CA TRP A 187 -1.08 10.89 12.37
C TRP A 187 0.12 11.77 11.98
N ARG A 188 -0.13 12.98 11.45
CA ARG A 188 0.92 13.89 11.00
C ARG A 188 1.83 14.36 12.14
N LYS A 189 1.28 14.63 13.32
CA LYS A 189 2.08 14.96 14.51
C LYS A 189 3.07 13.85 14.87
N VAL A 190 2.68 12.59 14.66
CA VAL A 190 3.52 11.42 14.92
C VAL A 190 4.46 11.13 13.74
N MET A 191 4.00 11.15 12.50
CA MET A 191 4.77 10.59 11.39
C MET A 191 5.58 11.61 10.60
N ASP A 192 5.16 12.89 10.53
CA ASP A 192 5.81 13.84 9.63
C ASP A 192 7.29 14.06 9.99
N HIS A 193 7.62 14.26 11.27
CA HIS A 193 9.02 14.43 11.69
C HIS A 193 9.85 13.15 11.48
N ARG A 194 9.26 11.96 11.65
CA ARG A 194 9.96 10.68 11.45
C ARG A 194 10.33 10.47 9.97
N VAL A 195 9.48 10.91 9.05
CA VAL A 195 9.81 10.90 7.61
C VAL A 195 10.98 11.82 7.32
N LEU A 196 11.01 13.00 7.94
CA LEU A 196 12.13 13.94 7.76
C LEU A 196 13.43 13.40 8.36
N ASP A 197 13.38 12.84 9.57
CA ASP A 197 14.53 12.24 10.23
C ASP A 197 15.11 11.10 9.38
N HIS A 198 14.27 10.33 8.69
CA HIS A 198 14.71 9.27 7.77
C HIS A 198 15.50 9.80 6.56
N TYR A 199 15.24 11.04 6.12
CA TYR A 199 15.94 11.69 5.01
C TYR A 199 16.91 12.79 5.48
N ASP A 200 17.38 12.74 6.73
CA ASP A 200 18.30 13.73 7.31
C ASP A 200 17.79 15.19 7.18
N GLY A 201 16.47 15.38 7.20
CA GLY A 201 15.81 16.68 7.04
C GLY A 201 15.63 17.13 5.59
N ASP A 202 16.09 16.38 4.60
CA ASP A 202 15.95 16.73 3.19
C ASP A 202 14.53 16.46 2.67
N ILE A 203 13.69 17.49 2.74
CA ILE A 203 12.31 17.47 2.24
C ILE A 203 12.22 17.16 0.72
N THR A 204 13.28 17.38 -0.06
CA THR A 204 13.24 17.19 -1.52
C THR A 204 13.22 15.72 -1.92
N ARG A 205 13.68 14.84 -1.02
CA ARG A 205 13.69 13.38 -1.19
C ARG A 205 12.36 12.72 -0.82
N VAL A 206 11.46 13.45 -0.15
CA VAL A 206 10.19 12.95 0.38
C VAL A 206 9.11 12.87 -0.71
N ASN A 207 8.28 11.83 -0.67
CA ASN A 207 7.13 11.68 -1.56
C ASN A 207 5.98 12.61 -1.15
N ILE A 208 6.00 13.87 -1.56
CA ILE A 208 5.02 14.87 -1.13
C ILE A 208 3.73 14.80 -1.96
N ALA A 209 2.58 14.94 -1.30
CA ALA A 209 1.28 15.04 -1.96
C ALA A 209 1.28 16.19 -3.00
N PRO A 210 0.97 15.93 -4.30
CA PRO A 210 1.10 16.93 -5.36
C PRO A 210 0.36 18.25 -5.08
N SER A 211 -0.84 18.16 -4.52
CA SER A 211 -1.67 19.33 -4.17
C SER A 211 -1.08 20.21 -3.07
N LYS A 212 -0.14 19.67 -2.26
CA LYS A 212 0.50 20.38 -1.15
C LYS A 212 1.99 20.63 -1.39
N ARG A 213 2.57 20.11 -2.48
CA ARG A 213 4.02 20.13 -2.75
C ARG A 213 4.63 21.51 -2.64
N LYS A 214 4.09 22.49 -3.39
CA LYS A 214 4.60 23.88 -3.38
C LYS A 214 4.58 24.49 -1.97
N LYS A 215 3.49 24.30 -1.23
CA LYS A 215 3.33 24.84 0.12
C LYS A 215 4.30 24.18 1.12
N ILE A 216 4.47 22.87 1.02
CA ILE A 216 5.34 22.11 1.92
C ILE A 216 6.80 22.48 1.64
N LEU A 217 7.25 22.44 0.39
CA LEU A 217 8.63 22.80 0.04
C LEU A 217 8.99 24.21 0.51
N ALA A 218 8.13 25.20 0.24
CA ALA A 218 8.31 26.56 0.72
C ALA A 218 8.42 26.67 2.25
N ALA A 219 7.65 25.86 3.00
CA ALA A 219 7.72 25.84 4.46
C ALA A 219 9.04 25.27 5.01
N TYR A 220 9.77 24.48 4.21
CA TYR A 220 11.06 23.89 4.54
C TYR A 220 12.24 24.59 3.82
N GLY A 221 11.99 25.71 3.11
CA GLY A 221 13.05 26.46 2.43
C GLY A 221 13.67 25.76 1.21
N ALA A 222 12.99 24.74 0.67
CA ALA A 222 13.32 24.14 -0.61
C ALA A 222 12.42 24.76 -1.69
N GLU A 223 12.97 25.29 -2.78
CA GLU A 223 12.19 25.81 -3.92
C GLU A 223 12.19 24.83 -5.10
#